data_AF-C7N4S5-F1
#
_entry.id   AF-C7N4S5-F1
#
_cell.length_a   1.000
_cell.length_b   1.000
_cell.length_c   1.000
_cell.angle_alpha   90.00
_cell.angle_beta   90.00
_cell.angle_gamma   90.00
#
_symmetry.space_group_name_H-M   'P 1'
#
loop_
_entity.id
_entity.type
_entity.pdbx_description
1 polymer ?
#
loop_
_entity_poly.entity_id
_entity_poly.type
_entity_poly.pdbx_seq_one_letter_code
_entity_poly.pdbx_strand_id
1 'polypeptide(L)' 'MARRGYSGGSGRSGYSGGGFTNSRTGSYVSSARAHQHVGQSFGGYTKAKSSSTGNYYMAPSKGKK' A
#
# COMPACT_ATOMS: atom_id res chain seq x y z
N MET A 1 16.30 -28.84 -11.24
CA MET A 1 15.11 -28.23 -10.63
C MET A 1 15.16 -26.73 -10.88
N ALA A 2 14.27 -26.18 -11.70
CA ALA A 2 14.26 -24.75 -12.07
C ALA A 2 12.99 -24.09 -11.52
N ARG A 3 13.10 -23.06 -10.65
CA ARG A 3 12.26 -21.84 -10.40
C ARG A 3 13.06 -21.01 -9.38
N ARG A 4 13.35 -19.71 -9.46
CA ARG A 4 12.53 -18.58 -9.86
C ARG A 4 13.45 -17.35 -10.02
N GLY A 5 13.66 -16.92 -11.24
CA GLY A 5 14.37 -15.67 -11.52
C GLY A 5 13.51 -14.47 -11.09
N TYR A 6 14.06 -13.63 -10.22
CA TYR A 6 13.58 -12.27 -9.98
C TYR A 6 14.14 -11.39 -11.11
N SER A 7 13.53 -11.49 -12.29
CA SER A 7 13.66 -10.50 -13.34
C SER A 7 12.45 -9.57 -13.28
N GLY A 8 12.66 -8.38 -12.71
CA GLY A 8 11.74 -7.26 -12.78
C GLY A 8 12.54 -6.04 -13.17
N GLY A 9 12.67 -5.79 -14.47
CA GLY A 9 13.36 -4.63 -15.01
C GLY A 9 12.55 -3.34 -14.88
N SER A 10 13.04 -2.34 -15.63
CA SER A 10 12.50 -1.00 -15.89
C SER A 10 12.78 0.06 -14.81
N GLY A 11 13.80 0.87 -15.10
CA GLY A 11 14.09 2.10 -14.39
C GLY A 11 12.95 3.12 -14.52
N ARG A 12 12.77 3.90 -13.46
CA ARG A 12 12.14 5.23 -13.49
C ARG A 12 12.77 6.06 -12.38
N SER A 13 13.45 7.10 -12.83
CA SER A 13 13.93 8.25 -12.06
C SER A 13 12.85 8.78 -11.11
N GLY A 14 13.25 9.15 -9.89
CA GLY A 14 12.56 10.17 -9.09
C GLY A 14 11.49 9.71 -8.10
N TYR A 15 11.81 8.82 -7.17
CA TYR A 15 11.47 8.94 -5.74
C TYR A 15 12.07 7.73 -4.99
N SER A 16 12.95 7.97 -4.02
CA SER A 16 13.54 6.90 -3.17
C SER A 16 12.53 6.37 -2.14
N GLY A 17 11.30 6.04 -2.56
CA GLY A 17 10.23 5.56 -1.69
C GLY A 17 10.15 4.04 -1.70
N GLY A 18 10.71 3.41 -0.66
CA GLY A 18 10.70 1.96 -0.43
C GLY A 18 9.32 1.36 -0.17
N GLY A 19 8.43 1.38 -1.17
CA GLY A 19 7.21 0.59 -1.15
C GLY A 19 7.47 -0.90 -1.33
N PHE A 20 6.48 -1.73 -1.04
CA PHE A 20 6.56 -3.18 -1.14
C PHE A 20 5.32 -3.77 -1.83
N THR A 21 5.48 -4.92 -2.48
CA THR A 21 4.35 -5.67 -3.01
C THR A 21 3.71 -6.47 -1.88
N ASN A 22 2.42 -6.27 -1.64
CA ASN A 22 1.67 -7.04 -0.65
C ASN A 22 1.49 -8.48 -1.16
N SER A 23 2.09 -9.46 -0.48
CA SER A 23 2.01 -10.88 -0.87
C SER A 23 0.60 -11.47 -0.82
N ARG A 24 -0.33 -10.86 -0.05
CA ARG A 24 -1.71 -11.32 0.08
C ARG A 24 -2.60 -10.90 -1.09
N THR A 25 -2.36 -9.72 -1.67
CA THR A 25 -3.19 -9.15 -2.74
C THR A 25 -2.46 -9.04 -4.08
N GLY A 26 -1.14 -9.24 -4.10
CA GLY A 26 -0.29 -9.01 -5.28
C GLY A 26 -0.12 -7.53 -5.65
N SER A 27 -0.74 -6.60 -4.91
CA SER A 27 -0.75 -5.18 -5.25
C SER A 27 0.47 -4.46 -4.67
N TYR A 28 1.04 -3.52 -5.43
CA TYR A 28 2.09 -2.64 -4.92
C TYR A 28 1.53 -1.65 -3.88
N VAL A 29 2.23 -1.52 -2.76
CA VAL A 29 1.94 -0.56 -1.69
C VAL A 29 3.10 0.42 -1.63
N SER A 30 2.84 1.68 -1.95
CA SER A 30 3.85 2.74 -1.84
C SER A 30 4.25 2.96 -0.38
N SER A 31 5.48 3.44 -0.16
CA SER A 31 5.97 3.79 1.19
C SER A 31 5.04 4.81 1.87
N ALA A 32 4.60 5.84 1.13
CA ALA A 32 3.63 6.82 1.63
C ALA A 32 2.33 6.17 2.16
N ARG A 33 1.81 5.14 1.47
CA ARG A 33 0.62 4.40 1.91
C ARG A 33 0.92 3.50 3.12
N ALA A 34 2.11 2.92 3.21
CA ALA A 34 2.53 2.11 4.34
C ALA A 34 2.67 2.95 5.63
N HIS A 35 3.28 4.13 5.51
CA HIS A 35 3.51 5.07 6.61
C HIS A 35 2.32 6.00 6.91
N GLN A 36 1.20 5.82 6.23
CA GLN A 36 -0.01 6.62 6.43
C GLN A 36 -0.49 6.55 7.89
N HIS A 37 -0.85 7.71 8.47
CA HIS A 37 -1.41 7.83 9.81
C HIS A 37 -2.94 7.63 9.79
N VAL A 38 -3.55 7.29 10.94
CA VAL A 38 -5.02 7.22 11.05
C VAL A 38 -5.63 8.57 10.69
N GLY A 39 -6.68 8.56 9.85
CA GLY A 39 -7.37 9.75 9.37
C GLY A 39 -6.74 10.39 8.13
N GLN A 40 -5.49 10.07 7.78
CA GLN A 40 -4.91 10.51 6.50
C GLN A 40 -5.50 9.70 5.35
N SER A 41 -5.49 10.27 4.14
CA SER A 41 -5.94 9.64 2.90
C SER A 41 -4.83 9.64 1.84
N PHE A 42 -4.63 8.51 1.17
CA PHE A 42 -3.64 8.33 0.10
C PHE A 42 -4.20 7.40 -0.97
N GLY A 43 -4.17 7.82 -2.24
CA GLY A 43 -4.56 6.98 -3.38
C GLY A 43 -5.97 6.40 -3.26
N GLY A 44 -6.94 7.15 -2.75
CA GLY A 44 -8.32 6.69 -2.59
C GLY A 44 -8.60 5.84 -1.34
N TYR A 45 -7.62 5.72 -0.43
CA TYR A 45 -7.79 4.98 0.82
C TYR A 45 -7.43 5.83 2.03
N THR A 46 -8.26 5.78 3.06
CA THR A 46 -8.04 6.39 4.37
C THR A 46 -7.68 5.31 5.38
N LYS A 47 -6.60 5.50 6.14
CA LYS A 47 -6.29 4.59 7.24
C LYS A 47 -7.25 4.86 8.39
N ALA A 48 -7.99 3.84 8.80
CA ALA A 48 -8.91 3.90 9.93
C ALA A 48 -8.48 2.91 11.00
N LYS A 49 -8.89 3.19 12.24
CA LYS A 49 -8.76 2.28 13.37
C LYS A 49 -10.15 1.82 13.76
N SER A 50 -10.34 0.52 13.89
CA SER A 50 -11.58 -0.05 14.39
C SER A 50 -11.78 0.36 15.84
N SER A 51 -12.91 1.00 16.16
CA SER A 51 -13.25 1.37 17.53
C SER A 51 -13.54 0.16 18.42
N SER A 52 -14.04 -0.93 17.83
CA SER A 52 -14.40 -2.15 18.55
C SER A 52 -13.22 -3.10 18.77
N THR A 53 -12.32 -3.22 17.79
CA THR A 53 -11.21 -4.20 17.84
C THR A 53 -9.83 -3.57 17.94
N GLY A 54 -9.71 -2.25 17.82
CA GLY A 54 -8.43 -1.53 17.81
C GLY A 54 -7.56 -1.76 16.56
N ASN A 55 -7.98 -2.66 15.66
CA ASN A 55 -7.22 -3.02 14.46
C ASN A 55 -7.21 -1.89 13.42
N TYR A 56 -6.10 -1.77 12.70
CA TYR A 56 -5.96 -0.83 11.60
C TYR A 56 -6.39 -1.44 10.29
N TYR A 57 -7.12 -0.68 9.49
CA TYR A 57 -7.54 -1.06 8.15
C TYR A 57 -7.53 0.14 7.22
N MET A 58 -7.59 -0.14 5.92
CA MET A 58 -7.70 0.88 4.88
C MET A 58 -9.15 0.95 4.43
N ALA A 59 -9.85 2.01 4.81
CA ALA A 59 -11.17 2.30 4.30
C ALA A 59 -11.04 2.98 2.93
N PRO A 60 -11.88 2.67 1.93
CA PRO A 60 -11.98 3.53 0.76
C PRO A 60 -12.34 4.94 1.22
N SER A 61 -11.52 5.93 0.84
CA SER A 61 -11.84 7.33 1.10
C SER A 61 -13.15 7.61 0.39
N LYS A 62 -14.17 8.09 1.11
CA LYS A 62 -15.49 8.40 0.55
C LYS A 62 -15.39 9.63 -0.38
N GLY A 63 -14.71 9.49 -1.51
CA GLY A 63 -14.99 10.26 -2.72
C GLY A 63 -16.27 9.69 -3.31
N LYS A 64 -17.26 10.54 -3.57
CA LYS A 64 -18.58 10.14 -4.07
C LYS A 64 -18.46 9.43 -5.42
N LYS A 65 -19.28 8.36 -5.57
CA LYS A 65 -19.70 7.63 -6.79
C LYS A 65 -18.62 6.90 -7.57
#